data_AF-A0A1X7SFU5-F1
#
_entry.id   AF-A0A1X7SFU5-F1
#
_cell.length_a   1.000
_cell.length_b   1.000
_cell.length_c   1.000
_cell.angle_alpha   90.00
_cell.angle_beta   90.00
_cell.angle_gamma   90.00
#
_symmetry.space_group_name_H-M   'P 1'
#
loop_
_entity.id
_entity.type
_entity.pdbx_description
1 polymer ?
#
loop_
_entity_poly.entity_id
_entity_poly.type
_entity_poly.pdbx_seq_one_letter_code
_entity_poly.pdbx_strand_id
1 'polypeptide(L)' 'MAFAFYFNNVSQWEDTPAASRSLNHKCVLLEFYDYHDIWHFLSAAGMFFAFLIKYTFEC' A
#
# COMPACT_ATOMS: atom_id res chain seq x y z
N MET A 1 10.94 -4.88 3.74
CA MET A 1 10.14 -3.64 3.84
C MET A 1 8.76 -3.85 4.47
N ALA A 2 8.11 -5.00 4.28
CA ALA A 2 6.86 -5.36 4.99
C ALA A 2 6.99 -5.23 6.52
N PHE A 3 8.14 -5.59 7.09
CA PHE A 3 8.37 -5.52 8.55
C PHE A 3 8.25 -4.10 9.14
N ALA A 4 8.54 -3.06 8.35
CA ALA A 4 8.46 -1.67 8.81
C ALA A 4 7.01 -1.17 8.97
N PHE A 5 6.06 -1.80 8.28
CA PHE A 5 4.64 -1.42 8.31
C PHE A 5 3.73 -2.50 8.91
N TYR A 6 4.20 -3.74 9.04
CA TYR A 6 3.43 -4.87 9.56
C TYR A 6 2.89 -4.66 10.99
N PHE A 7 3.61 -3.91 11.82
CA PHE A 7 3.19 -3.62 13.20
C PHE A 7 2.36 -2.34 13.33
N ASN A 8 2.12 -1.61 12.23
CA ASN A 8 1.24 -0.44 12.25
C ASN A 8 -0.20 -0.92 12.07
N ASN A 9 -1.00 -0.83 13.14
CA ASN A 9 -2.44 -1.14 13.09
C ASN A 9 -3.21 0.01 12.41
N VAL A 10 -3.13 0.07 11.07
CA VAL A 10 -3.84 1.07 10.25
C VAL A 10 -5.17 0.56 9.69
N SER A 11 -5.55 -0.69 10.00
CA SER A 11 -6.81 -1.28 9.55
C SER A 11 -7.36 -2.27 10.58
N GLN A 12 -8.67 -2.24 10.81
CA GLN A 12 -9.45 -3.26 11.51
C GLN A 12 -10.59 -3.71 10.62
N TRP A 13 -10.81 -5.01 10.50
CA TRP A 13 -11.76 -5.60 9.54
C TRP A 13 -13.11 -5.92 10.18
N GLU A 14 -13.15 -6.01 11.51
CA GLU A 14 -14.34 -6.20 12.33
C GLU A 14 -15.13 -4.89 12.50
N ASP A 15 -14.49 -3.75 12.28
CA ASP A 15 -15.07 -2.41 12.45
C ASP A 15 -15.78 -1.90 11.19
N THR A 16 -16.70 -0.95 11.37
CA THR A 16 -17.28 -0.21 10.23
C THR A 16 -16.18 0.54 9.45
N PRO A 17 -16.33 0.76 8.13
CA PRO A 17 -15.32 1.47 7.35
C PRO A 17 -14.97 2.86 7.88
N ALA A 18 -15.95 3.58 8.44
CA ALA A 18 -15.73 4.89 9.04
C ALA A 18 -14.92 4.82 10.34
N ALA A 19 -15.19 3.82 11.19
CA ALA A 19 -14.44 3.60 12.42
C ALA A 19 -13.00 3.15 12.14
N SER A 20 -12.82 2.19 11.23
CA SER A 20 -11.51 1.71 10.79
C SER A 20 -10.63 2.86 10.26
N ARG A 21 -11.22 3.79 9.49
CA ARG A 21 -10.53 4.96 8.93
C ARG A 21 -9.99 5.94 9.99
N SER A 22 -10.50 5.89 11.22
CA SER A 22 -9.94 6.71 12.31
C SER A 22 -8.54 6.27 12.75
N LEU A 23 -8.14 5.05 12.39
CA LEU A 23 -6.82 4.48 12.67
C LEU A 23 -5.76 4.89 11.64
N ASN A 24 -6.19 5.45 10.51
CA ASN A 24 -5.28 5.86 9.44
C ASN A 24 -4.36 6.99 9.93
N HIS A 25 -3.11 6.96 9.48
CA HIS A 25 -2.19 8.06 9.71
C HIS A 25 -2.58 9.28 8.86
N LYS A 26 -1.97 10.43 9.15
CA LYS A 26 -2.21 11.65 8.36
C LYS A 26 -1.94 11.38 6.87
N CYS A 27 -2.95 11.64 6.04
CA CYS A 27 -2.82 11.54 4.59
C CYS A 27 -1.74 12.52 4.09
N VAL A 28 -0.90 12.06 3.16
CA VAL A 28 0.23 12.83 2.61
C VAL A 28 0.15 13.07 1.11
N LEU A 29 -0.68 12.30 0.40
CA LEU A 29 -0.88 12.44 -1.04
C LEU A 29 -2.38 12.58 -1.33
N LEU A 30 -2.74 13.65 -2.04
CA LEU A 30 -4.11 13.98 -2.47
C LEU A 30 -5.14 14.06 -1.32
N GLU A 31 -4.68 14.28 -0.08
CA GLU A 31 -5.52 14.23 1.13
C GLU A 31 -6.28 12.90 1.30
N PHE A 32 -5.79 11.84 0.67
CA PHE A 32 -6.45 10.55 0.64
C PHE A 32 -5.52 9.40 1.01
N TYR A 33 -4.30 9.38 0.44
CA TYR A 33 -3.34 8.29 0.65
C TYR A 33 -2.34 8.64 1.73
N ASP A 34 -2.10 7.69 2.62
CA ASP A 34 -1.00 7.76 3.59
C ASP A 34 0.26 7.04 3.07
N TYR A 35 1.28 6.94 3.91
CA TYR A 35 2.53 6.25 3.56
C TYR A 35 2.36 4.75 3.31
N HIS A 36 1.42 4.11 4.00
CA HIS A 36 1.15 2.68 3.84
C HIS A 36 0.54 2.40 2.47
N ASP A 37 -0.43 3.22 2.05
CA ASP A 37 -1.08 3.08 0.75
C ASP A 37 -0.11 3.32 -0.41
N ILE A 38 0.71 4.37 -0.30
CA ILE A 38 1.74 4.69 -1.30
C ILE A 38 2.75 3.55 -1.41
N TRP A 39 3.18 2.98 -0.29
CA TRP A 39 4.10 1.84 -0.28
C TRP A 39 3.51 0.62 -0.99
N HIS A 40 2.25 0.27 -0.72
CA HIS A 40 1.58 -0.82 -1.40
C HIS A 40 1.49 -0.59 -2.91
N PHE A 41 1.12 0.62 -3.33
CA PHE A 41 1.02 0.98 -4.74
C PHE A 41 2.36 0.85 -5.48
N LEU A 42 3.42 1.43 -4.93
CA LEU A 42 4.77 1.36 -5.52
C LEU A 42 5.30 -0.07 -5.59
N SER A 43 5.03 -0.88 -4.56
CA SER A 43 5.45 -2.29 -4.53
C SER A 43 4.75 -3.10 -5.62
N ALA A 44 3.43 -2.92 -5.78
CA ALA A 44 2.66 -3.58 -6.84
C ALA A 44 3.12 -3.14 -8.24
N ALA A 45 3.34 -1.84 -8.46
CA ALA A 45 3.86 -1.32 -9.72
C ALA A 45 5.25 -1.89 -10.03
N GLY A 46 6.16 -1.93 -9.04
CA GLY A 46 7.49 -2.51 -9.20
C GLY A 46 7.45 -3.99 -9.61
N MET A 47 6.60 -4.80 -8.96
CA MET A 47 6.40 -6.21 -9.33
C MET A 47 5.81 -6.36 -10.74
N PHE A 48 4.80 -5.55 -11.08
CA PHE A 48 4.20 -5.56 -12.41
C PHE A 48 5.22 -5.26 -13.50
N PHE A 49 5.99 -4.18 -13.37
CA PHE A 49 7.01 -3.83 -14.36
C PHE A 49 8.16 -4.82 -14.40
N ALA A 50 8.55 -5.42 -13.27
CA ALA A 50 9.57 -6.48 -13.27
C ALA A 50 9.13 -7.68 -14.13
N PHE A 51 7.86 -8.13 -14.00
CA PHE A 51 7.33 -9.19 -14.85
C PHE A 51 7.14 -8.77 -16.30
N LEU A 52 6.69 -7.54 -16.55
CA LEU A 52 6.52 -7.02 -17.90
C LEU A 52 7.86 -6.90 -18.64
N ILE A 53 8.90 -6.37 -17.98
CA ILE A 53 10.27 -6.32 -18.49
C ILE A 53 10.76 -7.73 -18.77
N LYS A 54 10.66 -8.64 -17.79
CA LYS A 54 11.04 -10.04 -17.97
C LYS A 54 10.38 -10.67 -19.20
N TYR A 55 9.06 -10.53 -19.33
CA TYR A 55 8.32 -11.05 -20.49
C TYR A 55 8.72 -10.40 -21.82
N THR A 56 9.04 -9.10 -21.80
CA THR A 56 9.46 -8.36 -23.00
C THR A 56 10.87 -8.74 -23.47
N PHE A 57 11.79 -9.04 -22.54
CA PHE A 57 13.19 -9.35 -22.85
C PHE A 57 13.51 -10.86 -22.90
N GLU A 58 12.59 -11.73 -22.50
CA GLU A 58 12.70 -13.20 -22.65
C GLU A 58 12.01 -13.72 -23.93
N CYS A 59 11.69 -12.83 -24.88
CA CYS A 59 11.27 -13.18 -26.25
C CYS A 59 12.48 -13.31 -27.20
#